data_AF-A0A9W8X364-F1
#
_entry.id   AF-A0A9W8X364-F1
#
_cell.length_a   1.000
_cell.length_b   1.000
_cell.length_c   1.000
_cell.angle_alpha   90.00
_cell.angle_beta   90.00
_cell.angle_gamma   90.00
#
_symmetry.space_group_name_H-M   'P 1'
#
loop_
_entity.id
_entity.type
_entity.pdbx_description
1 polymer ?
#
loop_
_entity_poly.entity_id
_entity_poly.type
_entity_poly.pdbx_seq_one_letter_code
_entity_poly.pdbx_strand_id
1 'polypeptide(L)'
;MAILPSRPGINITVKCNGASLQEYEDEDEDDQPNVVTKYVEAISGAEFGVQWEIAAPWPAYTVLFDIYIDQKWVTGRFCKQVHFKPPKFIHLEEGALSVVNGQEFLHKFAFAALDVDDAVPMQDKLMKDIKGMGEITVKAYYVKNLQTSPTVTDRALNTKLQEVGKIPEKALKGQTLSHSTS
;
A
#
# COMPACT_ATOMS: atom_id res chain seq x y z
N MET A 1 12.47 -1.77 7.41
CA MET A 1 11.67 -0.52 7.42
C MET A 1 12.04 0.25 6.18
N ALA A 2 11.06 0.66 5.39
CA ALA A 2 11.27 1.43 4.19
C ALA A 2 11.46 2.90 4.57
N ILE A 3 12.68 3.42 4.36
CA ILE A 3 13.07 4.78 4.70
C ILE A 3 13.65 5.42 3.45
N LEU A 4 13.13 6.58 3.06
CA LEU A 4 13.68 7.32 1.93
C LEU A 4 15.01 7.99 2.34
N PRO A 5 16.11 7.80 1.61
CA PRO A 5 17.39 8.43 1.93
C PRO A 5 17.29 9.97 1.98
N SER A 6 16.48 10.58 1.11
CA SER A 6 16.26 12.03 1.10
C SER A 6 15.36 12.53 2.22
N ARG A 7 14.62 11.65 2.91
CA ARG A 7 13.63 11.95 3.95
C ARG A 7 13.70 10.95 5.10
N PRO A 8 14.81 10.89 5.85
CA PRO A 8 15.02 9.90 6.91
C PRO A 8 14.06 10.03 8.11
N GLY A 9 13.31 11.13 8.20
CA GLY A 9 12.30 11.35 9.23
C GLY A 9 10.94 10.71 8.92
N ILE A 10 10.78 10.04 7.78
CA ILE A 10 9.55 9.33 7.40
C ILE A 10 9.90 7.84 7.21
N ASN A 11 9.27 6.99 8.01
CA ASN A 11 9.45 5.54 7.96
C ASN A 11 8.13 4.87 7.61
N ILE A 12 8.15 3.90 6.70
CA ILE A 12 7.02 3.06 6.36
C ILE A 12 7.30 1.63 6.83
N THR A 13 6.27 0.93 7.30
CA THR A 13 6.34 -0.49 7.68
C THR A 13 5.02 -1.17 7.41
N VAL A 14 5.06 -2.40 6.93
CA VAL A 14 3.87 -3.25 6.82
C VAL A 14 3.66 -4.01 8.13
N LYS A 15 2.46 -3.93 8.68
CA LYS A 15 2.03 -4.62 9.90
C LYS A 15 1.12 -5.78 9.53
N CYS A 16 1.31 -6.94 10.12
CA CYS A 16 0.41 -8.08 10.01
C CYS A 16 0.20 -8.68 11.40
N ASN A 17 -1.05 -8.93 11.79
CA ASN A 17 -1.40 -9.42 13.13
C ASN A 17 -0.78 -8.60 14.29
N GLY A 18 -0.68 -7.27 14.13
CA GLY A 18 -0.10 -6.36 15.13
C GLY A 18 1.44 -6.31 15.17
N ALA A 19 2.14 -7.18 14.45
CA ALA A 19 3.61 -7.20 14.36
C ALA A 19 4.10 -6.53 13.08
N SER A 20 5.30 -5.94 13.11
CA SER A 20 5.99 -5.53 11.87
C SER A 20 6.44 -6.76 11.10
N LEU A 21 6.16 -6.81 9.80
CA LEU A 21 6.77 -7.79 8.92
C LEU A 21 8.28 -7.51 8.79
N GLN A 22 9.04 -8.58 8.64
CA GLN A 22 10.45 -8.47 8.29
C GLN A 22 10.55 -7.98 6.84
N GLU A 23 11.40 -6.99 6.63
CA GLU A 23 11.66 -6.40 5.32
C GLU A 23 13.04 -6.84 4.83
N TYR A 24 13.11 -7.20 3.56
CA TYR A 24 14.31 -7.66 2.87
C TYR A 24 14.70 -6.66 1.77
N GLU A 25 16.00 -6.50 1.58
CA GLU A 25 16.58 -5.70 0.51
C GLU A 25 16.44 -6.43 -0.84
N ASP A 26 16.33 -5.66 -1.92
CA ASP A 26 16.56 -6.18 -3.26
C ASP A 26 18.07 -6.10 -3.55
N GLU A 27 18.73 -7.23 -3.83
CA GLU A 27 20.16 -7.22 -4.17
C GLU A 27 20.41 -6.68 -5.60
N ASP A 28 19.37 -6.62 -6.43
CA ASP A 28 19.44 -6.19 -7.83
C ASP A 28 18.95 -4.75 -8.07
N GLU A 29 18.33 -4.09 -7.08
CA GLU A 29 17.89 -2.69 -7.15
C GLU A 29 18.58 -1.82 -6.10
N ASP A 30 19.33 -0.81 -6.57
CA ASP A 30 19.88 0.23 -5.69
C ASP A 30 18.78 1.21 -5.24
N ASP A 31 18.76 1.51 -3.94
CA ASP A 31 17.89 2.54 -3.37
C ASP A 31 18.13 3.90 -4.06
N GLN A 32 17.05 4.48 -4.60
CA GLN A 32 17.09 5.82 -5.15
C GLN A 32 16.82 6.85 -4.04
N PRO A 33 17.25 8.11 -4.18
CA PRO A 33 17.05 9.11 -3.13
C PRO A 33 15.60 9.27 -2.67
N ASN A 34 14.63 9.05 -3.56
CA ASN A 34 13.20 9.27 -3.33
C ASN A 34 12.35 8.01 -3.52
N VAL A 35 12.96 6.85 -3.76
CA VAL A 35 12.26 5.58 -3.94
C VAL A 35 13.10 4.50 -3.26
N VAL A 36 12.45 3.72 -2.40
CA VAL A 36 13.01 2.57 -1.69
C VAL A 36 12.08 1.40 -1.94
N THR A 37 12.64 0.25 -2.35
CA THR A 37 11.89 -0.98 -2.55
C THR A 37 12.31 -1.96 -1.47
N LYS A 38 11.34 -2.62 -0.82
CA LYS A 38 11.60 -3.66 0.18
C LYS A 38 10.61 -4.80 -0.05
N TYR A 39 11.07 -6.03 0.18
CA TYR A 39 10.23 -7.22 0.13
C TYR A 39 9.76 -7.63 1.51
N VAL A 40 8.54 -8.14 1.61
CA VAL A 40 7.99 -8.75 2.82
C VAL A 40 7.44 -10.13 2.49
N GLU A 41 7.54 -11.05 3.43
CA GLU A 41 6.88 -12.35 3.29
C GLU A 41 5.39 -12.21 3.63
N ALA A 42 4.54 -12.47 2.65
CA ALA A 42 3.09 -12.44 2.78
C ALA A 42 2.55 -13.78 3.31
N ILE A 43 1.54 -13.72 4.18
CA ILE A 43 0.79 -14.89 4.64
C ILE A 43 -0.61 -14.82 4.03
N SER A 44 -0.95 -15.79 3.18
CA SER A 44 -2.28 -15.93 2.57
C SER A 44 -3.42 -15.75 3.59
N GLY A 45 -4.38 -14.90 3.23
CA GLY A 45 -5.57 -14.58 4.03
C GLY A 45 -5.30 -13.69 5.24
N ALA A 46 -4.06 -13.34 5.54
CA ALA A 46 -3.74 -12.49 6.68
C ALA A 46 -4.06 -11.03 6.37
N GLU A 47 -4.74 -10.39 7.32
CA GLU A 47 -4.95 -8.95 7.29
C GLU A 47 -3.62 -8.21 7.51
N PHE A 48 -3.45 -7.09 6.82
CA PHE A 48 -2.30 -6.23 7.02
C PHE A 48 -2.69 -4.75 7.12
N GLY A 49 -1.77 -3.94 7.62
CA GLY A 49 -1.89 -2.51 7.66
C GLY A 49 -0.58 -1.83 7.28
N VAL A 50 -0.68 -0.62 6.76
CA VAL A 50 0.48 0.22 6.42
C VAL A 50 0.66 1.22 7.55
N GLN A 51 1.77 1.11 8.28
CA GLN A 51 2.14 2.06 9.31
C GLN A 51 3.13 3.08 8.75
N TRP A 52 2.94 4.35 9.09
CA TRP A 52 3.99 5.34 8.93
C TRP A 52 4.32 6.04 10.23
N GLU A 53 5.60 6.35 10.38
CA GLU A 53 6.13 7.15 11.47
C GLU A 53 6.76 8.42 10.89
N ILE A 54 6.41 9.57 11.46
CA ILE A 54 7.08 10.84 11.20
C ILE A 54 7.81 11.21 12.47
N ALA A 55 9.10 11.54 12.37
CA ALA A 55 9.93 12.00 13.48
C ALA A 55 10.43 13.44 13.24
N ALA A 56 10.97 14.05 14.29
CA ALA A 56 11.63 15.35 14.17
C ALA A 56 12.92 15.24 13.33
N PRO A 57 13.30 16.28 12.55
CA PRO A 57 12.62 17.57 12.41
C PRO A 57 11.31 17.43 11.64
N TRP A 58 10.23 17.98 12.21
CA TRP A 58 8.89 17.83 11.65
C TRP A 58 8.78 18.49 10.27
N PRO A 59 8.04 17.89 9.34
CA PRO A 59 7.74 18.55 8.07
C PRO A 59 7.04 19.90 8.29
N ALA A 60 7.47 20.92 7.54
CA ALA A 60 6.82 22.24 7.56
C ALA A 60 5.41 22.23 6.92
N TYR A 61 5.10 21.20 6.13
CA TYR A 61 3.84 21.06 5.39
C TYR A 61 3.04 19.84 5.89
N THR A 62 1.74 19.84 5.63
CA THR A 62 0.92 18.63 5.75
C THR A 62 1.49 17.56 4.82
N VAL A 63 1.55 16.32 5.29
CA VAL A 63 1.97 15.18 4.46
C VAL A 63 0.73 14.39 4.05
N LEU A 64 0.54 14.17 2.75
CA LEU A 64 -0.43 13.20 2.24
C LEU A 64 0.29 11.89 1.98
N PHE A 65 -0.20 10.80 2.57
CA PHE A 65 0.18 9.45 2.18
C PHE A 65 -0.92 8.85 1.32
N ASP A 66 -0.61 8.56 0.07
CA ASP A 66 -1.47 7.76 -0.81
C ASP A 66 -0.97 6.32 -0.83
N ILE A 67 -1.90 5.38 -0.68
CA ILE A 67 -1.63 3.94 -0.72
C ILE A 67 -2.20 3.40 -2.04
N TYR A 68 -1.35 2.65 -2.73
CA TYR A 68 -1.67 1.88 -3.92
C TYR A 68 -1.45 0.41 -3.61
N ILE A 69 -2.41 -0.42 -3.99
CA ILE A 69 -2.41 -1.87 -3.85
C ILE A 69 -2.60 -2.43 -5.25
N ASP A 70 -1.69 -3.32 -5.68
CA ASP A 70 -1.67 -3.86 -7.05
C ASP A 70 -1.77 -2.75 -8.11
N GLN A 71 -0.96 -1.70 -7.95
CA GLN A 71 -0.92 -0.45 -8.74
C GLN A 71 -2.21 0.41 -8.73
N LYS A 72 -3.24 0.04 -7.97
CA LYS A 72 -4.50 0.78 -7.89
C LYS A 72 -4.54 1.63 -6.63
N TRP A 73 -4.88 2.90 -6.77
CA TRP A 73 -5.07 3.76 -5.61
C TRP A 73 -6.26 3.27 -4.77
N VAL A 74 -6.03 3.03 -3.48
CA VAL A 74 -7.06 2.52 -2.55
C VAL A 74 -7.50 3.59 -1.56
N THR A 75 -6.56 4.30 -0.95
CA THR A 75 -6.85 5.31 0.06
C THR A 75 -5.74 6.36 0.15
N GLY A 76 -6.07 7.48 0.80
CA GLY A 76 -5.14 8.57 1.07
C GLY A 76 -5.43 9.21 2.42
N ARG A 77 -4.38 9.60 3.15
CA ARG A 77 -4.48 10.22 4.48
C ARG A 77 -3.65 11.50 4.59
N PHE A 78 -4.31 12.60 4.95
CA PHE A 78 -3.65 13.85 5.31
C PHE A 78 -3.19 13.85 6.77
N CYS A 79 -1.88 13.97 6.98
CA CYS A 79 -1.23 14.11 8.26
C CYS A 79 -0.85 15.59 8.47
N LYS A 80 -1.71 16.31 9.20
CA LYS A 80 -1.57 17.75 9.44
C LYS A 80 -0.47 18.03 10.45
N GLN A 81 0.24 19.16 10.30
CA GLN A 81 1.37 19.53 11.17
C GLN A 81 0.96 19.63 12.65
N VAL A 82 -0.28 20.02 12.93
CA VAL A 82 -0.81 20.11 14.30
C VAL A 82 -0.87 18.77 15.04
N HIS A 83 -0.78 17.65 14.31
CA HIS A 83 -0.74 16.30 14.90
C HIS A 83 0.70 15.84 15.20
N PHE A 84 1.72 16.51 14.67
CA PHE A 84 3.11 16.14 14.88
C PHE A 84 3.55 16.53 16.29
N LYS A 85 3.77 15.51 17.13
CA LYS A 85 4.16 15.68 18.53
C LYS A 85 5.30 14.73 18.89
N PRO A 86 6.22 15.12 19.79
CA PRO A 86 7.25 14.22 20.27
C PRO A 86 6.68 12.96 20.94
N PRO A 87 7.40 11.82 20.89
CA PRO A 87 8.68 11.64 20.21
C PRO A 87 8.55 11.44 18.69
N LYS A 88 7.42 10.92 18.22
CA LYS A 88 7.08 10.69 16.81
C LYS A 88 5.56 10.71 16.64
N PHE A 89 5.10 11.09 15.45
CA PHE A 89 3.72 10.86 15.02
C PHE A 89 3.65 9.48 14.36
N ILE A 90 2.70 8.65 14.79
CA ILE A 90 2.50 7.30 14.26
C ILE A 90 1.06 7.18 13.81
N HIS A 91 0.84 6.60 12.63
CA HIS A 91 -0.48 6.26 12.13
C HIS A 91 -0.43 4.88 11.49
N LEU A 92 -1.50 4.09 11.68
CA LEU A 92 -1.71 2.79 11.07
C LEU A 92 -2.95 2.88 10.18
N GLU A 93 -2.79 2.56 8.90
CA GLU A 93 -3.90 2.43 7.96
C GLU A 93 -4.16 0.95 7.68
N GLU A 94 -5.26 0.43 8.21
CA GLU A 94 -5.61 -1.01 8.13
C GLU A 94 -6.53 -1.33 6.95
N GLY A 95 -7.00 -0.33 6.22
CA GLY A 95 -7.97 -0.53 5.16
C GLY A 95 -8.37 0.73 4.42
N ALA A 96 -9.27 0.57 3.46
CA ALA A 96 -9.88 1.67 2.73
C ALA A 96 -11.31 1.93 3.23
N LEU A 97 -11.70 3.20 3.30
CA LEU A 97 -13.05 3.60 3.70
C LEU A 97 -13.93 3.83 2.46
N SER A 98 -15.13 3.24 2.47
CA SER A 98 -16.22 3.62 1.57
C SER A 98 -17.32 4.32 2.34
N VAL A 99 -17.99 5.28 1.70
CA VAL A 99 -19.23 5.90 2.20
C VAL A 99 -20.36 5.56 1.25
N VAL A 100 -21.38 4.86 1.75
CA VAL A 100 -22.58 4.48 1.00
C VAL A 100 -23.81 4.90 1.79
N ASN A 101 -24.66 5.75 1.21
CA ASN A 101 -25.84 6.31 1.89
C ASN A 101 -25.48 6.99 3.24
N GLY A 102 -24.32 7.65 3.30
CA GLY A 102 -23.84 8.31 4.51
C GLY A 102 -23.32 7.37 5.62
N GLN A 103 -23.27 6.06 5.38
CA GLN A 103 -22.64 5.10 6.29
C GLN A 103 -21.21 4.79 5.86
N GLU A 104 -20.28 4.82 6.81
CA GLU A 104 -18.88 4.47 6.58
C GLU A 104 -18.67 2.97 6.75
N PHE A 105 -17.96 2.36 5.81
CA PHE A 105 -17.54 0.96 5.86
C PHE A 105 -16.03 0.89 5.69
N LEU A 106 -15.37 0.16 6.59
CA LEU A 106 -13.94 -0.13 6.52
C LEU A 106 -13.74 -1.47 5.81
N HIS A 107 -12.94 -1.44 4.74
CA HIS A 107 -12.53 -2.62 3.98
C HIS A 107 -11.06 -2.85 4.29
N LYS A 108 -10.80 -3.81 5.17
CA LYS A 108 -9.45 -4.12 5.62
C LYS A 108 -8.61 -4.69 4.49
N PHE A 109 -7.32 -4.38 4.49
CA PHE A 109 -6.39 -4.96 3.54
C PHE A 109 -6.05 -6.40 3.93
N ALA A 110 -5.92 -7.28 2.95
CA ALA A 110 -5.48 -8.66 3.16
C ALA A 110 -4.59 -9.16 2.02
N PHE A 111 -3.69 -10.08 2.34
CA PHE A 111 -2.95 -10.83 1.31
C PHE A 111 -3.84 -11.94 0.75
N ALA A 112 -4.02 -11.98 -0.56
CA ALA A 112 -4.79 -13.01 -1.23
C ALA A 112 -3.85 -14.07 -1.84
N ALA A 113 -4.21 -15.35 -1.71
CA ALA A 113 -3.49 -16.43 -2.35
C ALA A 113 -3.68 -16.35 -3.87
N LEU A 114 -2.61 -16.56 -4.64
CA LEU A 114 -2.74 -16.76 -6.08
C LEU A 114 -3.23 -18.19 -6.36
N ASP A 115 -4.32 -18.33 -7.10
CA ASP A 115 -4.75 -19.63 -7.64
C ASP A 115 -3.96 -19.90 -8.93
N VAL A 116 -2.98 -20.81 -8.86
CA VAL A 116 -2.10 -21.15 -9.99
C VAL A 116 -2.58 -22.44 -10.63
N ASP A 117 -2.87 -22.41 -11.94
CA ASP A 117 -3.33 -23.57 -12.70
C ASP A 117 -2.67 -23.62 -14.10
N ASP A 118 -1.87 -24.67 -14.31
CA ASP A 118 -1.13 -24.91 -15.56
C ASP A 118 -2.00 -25.23 -16.77
N ALA A 119 -3.27 -25.56 -16.56
CA ALA A 119 -4.20 -25.84 -17.66
C ALA A 119 -4.70 -24.56 -18.35
N VAL A 120 -4.45 -23.37 -17.78
CA VAL A 120 -4.98 -22.11 -18.31
C VAL A 120 -4.06 -21.52 -19.39
N PRO A 121 -4.57 -21.20 -20.59
CA PRO A 121 -3.76 -20.55 -21.61
C PRO A 121 -3.41 -19.12 -21.22
N MET A 122 -2.17 -18.72 -21.50
CA MET A 122 -1.68 -17.36 -21.26
C MET A 122 -2.40 -16.36 -22.16
N GLN A 123 -2.97 -15.30 -21.57
CA GLN A 123 -3.65 -14.22 -22.30
C GLN A 123 -2.94 -12.89 -22.06
N ASP A 124 -2.83 -12.04 -23.08
CA ASP A 124 -2.13 -10.74 -22.98
C ASP A 124 -2.72 -9.80 -21.92
N LYS A 125 -4.03 -9.89 -21.68
CA LYS A 125 -4.71 -9.14 -20.62
C LYS A 125 -4.26 -9.60 -19.23
N LEU A 126 -4.08 -10.91 -19.05
CA LEU A 126 -3.61 -11.50 -17.79
C LEU A 126 -2.17 -11.07 -17.45
N MET A 127 -1.28 -10.98 -18.44
CA MET A 127 0.08 -10.43 -18.21
C MET A 127 0.06 -8.98 -17.70
N LYS A 128 -0.86 -8.16 -18.22
CA LYS A 128 -1.00 -6.77 -17.74
C LYS A 128 -1.56 -6.71 -16.32
N ASP A 129 -2.49 -7.60 -16.00
CA ASP A 129 -3.13 -7.66 -14.68
C ASP A 129 -2.19 -8.25 -13.61
N ILE A 130 -1.23 -9.12 -13.99
CA ILE A 130 -0.19 -9.67 -13.11
C ILE A 130 0.94 -8.65 -12.86
N LYS A 131 1.19 -7.74 -13.81
CA LYS A 131 2.23 -6.72 -13.63
C LYS A 131 1.89 -5.88 -12.39
N GLY A 132 2.84 -5.74 -11.47
CA GLY A 132 2.69 -4.97 -10.22
C GLY A 132 1.66 -5.56 -9.24
N MET A 133 1.21 -6.79 -9.46
CA MET A 133 0.49 -7.56 -8.45
C MET A 133 1.41 -7.84 -7.26
N GLY A 134 0.85 -7.92 -6.06
CA GLY A 134 1.58 -8.07 -4.80
C GLY A 134 2.31 -6.80 -4.34
N GLU A 135 2.23 -5.70 -5.10
CA GLU A 135 2.93 -4.46 -4.79
C GLU A 135 2.07 -3.55 -3.89
N ILE A 136 2.64 -3.17 -2.74
CA ILE A 136 2.10 -2.13 -1.87
C ILE A 136 2.94 -0.88 -2.05
N THR A 137 2.42 0.11 -2.78
CA THR A 137 3.10 1.37 -3.04
C THR A 137 2.56 2.48 -2.14
N VAL A 138 3.44 3.12 -1.38
CA VAL A 138 3.11 4.28 -0.55
C VAL A 138 3.80 5.53 -1.10
N LYS A 139 3.01 6.53 -1.47
CA LYS A 139 3.53 7.82 -1.96
C LYS A 139 3.30 8.91 -0.94
N ALA A 140 4.35 9.63 -0.58
CA ALA A 140 4.29 10.76 0.34
C ALA A 140 4.42 12.10 -0.40
N TYR A 141 3.47 13.01 -0.18
CA TYR A 141 3.45 14.33 -0.81
C TYR A 141 3.38 15.45 0.23
N TYR A 142 4.11 16.55 0.01
CA TYR A 142 3.91 17.78 0.78
C TYR A 142 2.78 18.61 0.20
N VAL A 143 1.76 18.86 1.02
CA VAL A 143 0.55 19.56 0.62
C VAL A 143 0.63 21.02 1.06
N LYS A 144 0.58 21.94 0.09
CA LYS A 144 0.68 23.39 0.33
C LYS A 144 -0.67 24.07 0.59
N ASN A 145 -1.77 23.54 0.03
CA ASN A 145 -3.09 24.14 0.12
C ASN A 145 -4.15 23.06 0.39
N LEU A 146 -4.32 22.69 1.66
CA LEU A 146 -5.36 21.76 2.09
C LEU A 146 -6.63 22.55 2.43
N GLN A 147 -7.75 22.19 1.80
CA GLN A 147 -9.05 22.81 2.04
C GLN A 147 -10.07 21.75 2.46
N THR A 148 -10.96 22.11 3.38
CA THR A 148 -12.08 21.26 3.77
C THR A 148 -13.25 21.49 2.81
N SER A 149 -13.76 20.44 2.18
CA SER A 149 -15.05 20.52 1.47
C SER A 149 -16.18 20.33 2.48
N PRO A 150 -17.22 21.18 2.47
CA PRO A 150 -18.41 21.01 3.31
C PRO A 150 -19.31 19.86 2.83
N THR A 151 -19.08 19.33 1.63
CA THR A 151 -19.92 18.27 1.05
C THR A 151 -19.36 16.90 1.42
N VAL A 152 -20.15 16.10 2.15
CA VAL A 152 -19.92 14.66 2.25
C VAL A 152 -20.47 14.03 0.98
N THR A 153 -19.58 13.64 0.08
CA THR A 153 -19.94 12.89 -1.12
C THR A 153 -19.81 11.40 -0.83
N ASP A 154 -20.79 10.61 -1.27
CA ASP A 154 -20.62 9.16 -1.32
C ASP A 154 -19.31 8.83 -2.05
N ARG A 155 -18.52 7.97 -1.42
CA ARG A 155 -17.24 7.51 -1.92
C ARG A 155 -17.32 6.00 -2.02
N ALA A 156 -17.79 5.53 -3.17
CA ALA A 156 -17.70 4.11 -3.49
C ALA A 156 -16.22 3.72 -3.57
N LEU A 157 -15.88 2.55 -3.03
CA LEU A 157 -14.59 1.96 -3.37
C LEU A 157 -14.61 1.61 -4.85
N ASN A 158 -13.46 1.77 -5.49
CA ASN A 158 -13.26 1.17 -6.80
C ASN A 158 -13.16 -0.34 -6.58
N THR A 159 -14.30 -1.04 -6.60
CA THR A 159 -14.48 -2.48 -6.35
C THR A 159 -13.78 -3.39 -7.37
N LYS A 160 -12.79 -2.88 -8.09
CA LYS A 160 -12.01 -3.60 -9.10
C LYS A 160 -10.59 -3.93 -8.61
N LEU A 161 -10.39 -4.20 -7.32
CA LEU A 161 -9.35 -5.15 -6.94
C LEU A 161 -9.90 -6.51 -7.39
N GLN A 162 -9.68 -6.82 -8.68
CA GLN A 162 -10.16 -8.07 -9.27
C GLN A 162 -9.38 -9.19 -8.60
N GLU A 163 -10.09 -10.17 -8.03
CA GLU A 163 -9.50 -11.50 -7.89
C GLU A 163 -9.00 -11.90 -9.28
N VAL A 164 -7.68 -11.96 -9.41
CA VAL A 164 -7.09 -12.51 -10.62
C VAL A 164 -7.38 -13.99 -10.55
N GLY A 165 -8.31 -14.44 -11.41
CA GLY A 165 -8.60 -15.85 -11.57
C GLY A 165 -7.34 -16.62 -11.97
N LYS A 166 -7.47 -17.93 -12.10
CA LYS A 166 -6.37 -18.86 -12.36
C LYS A 166 -5.22 -18.33 -13.23
N ILE A 167 -4.03 -18.27 -12.64
CA ILE A 167 -2.79 -17.80 -13.28
C ILE A 167 -1.99 -19.01 -13.75
N PRO A 168 -1.54 -19.08 -15.02
CA PRO A 168 -0.63 -20.14 -15.45
C PRO A 168 0.76 -19.94 -14.85
N GLU A 169 1.42 -21.00 -14.38
CA GLU A 169 2.75 -20.94 -13.73
C GLU A 169 3.80 -20.25 -14.62
N LYS A 170 3.69 -20.41 -15.94
CA LYS A 170 4.54 -19.74 -16.93
C LYS A 170 4.50 -18.21 -16.87
N ALA A 171 3.42 -17.62 -16.34
CA ALA A 171 3.30 -16.17 -16.15
C ALA A 171 4.07 -15.65 -14.93
N LEU A 172 4.35 -16.52 -13.97
CA LEU A 172 5.09 -16.20 -12.74
C LEU A 172 6.59 -16.49 -12.87
N LYS A 173 6.99 -17.21 -13.94
CA LYS A 173 8.38 -17.66 -14.13
C LYS A 173 9.33 -16.46 -14.33
N GLY A 174 10.16 -16.20 -13.31
CA GLY A 174 11.09 -15.06 -13.26
C GLY A 174 10.59 -13.88 -12.41
N GLN A 175 9.43 -14.00 -11.75
CA GLN A 175 8.93 -13.03 -10.77
C GLN A 175 8.85 -13.67 -9.38
N THR A 176 9.27 -12.95 -8.34
CA THR A 176 9.14 -13.37 -6.93
C THR A 176 7.71 -13.10 -6.44
N LEU A 177 6.72 -13.70 -7.10
CA LEU A 177 5.30 -13.41 -6.90
C LEU A 177 4.56 -14.68 -6.49
N SER A 178 4.08 -14.72 -5.24
CA SER A 178 3.28 -15.84 -4.70
C SER A 178 1.88 -15.43 -4.24
N HIS A 179 1.65 -14.13 -4.01
CA HIS A 179 0.41 -13.59 -3.45
C HIS A 179 -0.01 -12.31 -4.21
N SER A 180 -1.32 -12.06 -4.26
CA SER A 180 -1.90 -10.76 -4.62
C SER A 180 -2.33 -10.00 -3.37
N THR A 181 -2.74 -8.74 -3.53
CA THR A 181 -3.24 -7.93 -2.42
C THR A 181 -4.67 -7.45 -2.70
N SER A 182 -5.56 -7.59 -1.71
CA SER A 182 -7.00 -7.34 -1.81
C SER A 182 -7.53 -6.38 -0.75
#